data_AF-A0A3D0NB06-F1
#
_entry.id   AF-A0A3D0NB06-F1
#
_cell.length_a   1.000
_cell.length_b   1.000
_cell.length_c   1.000
_cell.angle_alpha   90.00
_cell.angle_beta   90.00
_cell.angle_gamma   90.00
#
_symmetry.space_group_name_H-M   'P 1'
#
loop_
_entity.id
_entity.type
_entity.pdbx_description
1 polymer ?
#
loop_
_entity_poly.entity_id
_entity_poly.type
_entity_poly.pdbx_seq_one_letter_code
_entity_poly.pdbx_strand_id
1 'polypeptide(L)'
;MANIRVYIVAERSEPALYHATRCLSLCKEIGLQNWDLAFGYEALARSYSLAGDSAKTKQDLDLARSVPIEKKEYREPLESDLSTITIPA
;
A
#
# COMPACT_ATOMS: atom_id res chain seq x y z
N MET A 1 3.43 -1.64 -13.96
CA MET A 1 3.57 -1.41 -12.50
C MET A 1 5.02 -1.08 -12.21
N ALA A 2 5.36 0.12 -11.76
CA ALA A 2 6.72 0.38 -11.28
C ALA A 2 7.00 -0.55 -10.09
N ASN A 3 8.18 -1.15 -10.02
CA ASN A 3 8.53 -2.13 -8.98
C ASN A 3 8.72 -1.45 -7.61
N ILE A 4 7.64 -0.97 -6.97
CA ILE A 4 7.68 -0.33 -5.64
C ILE A 4 8.45 -1.22 -4.64
N ARG A 5 8.26 -2.53 -4.71
CA ARG A 5 8.96 -3.53 -3.88
C ARG A 5 10.48 -3.51 -4.07
N VAL A 6 11.02 -3.20 -5.26
CA VAL A 6 12.48 -3.11 -5.46
C VAL A 6 13.06 -1.95 -4.66
N TYR A 7 12.36 -0.82 -4.61
CA TYR A 7 12.80 0.34 -3.85
C TYR A 7 12.66 0.13 -2.36
N ILE A 8 11.63 -0.61 -1.93
CA ILE A 8 11.47 -0.98 -0.52
C ILE A 8 12.61 -1.88 -0.06
N VAL A 9 12.94 -2.93 -0.82
CA VAL A 9 14.06 -3.83 -0.50
C VAL A 9 15.40 -3.10 -0.53
N ALA A 10 15.55 -2.11 -1.41
CA ALA A 10 16.72 -1.25 -1.46
C ALA A 10 16.73 -0.13 -0.39
N GLU A 11 15.74 -0.10 0.52
CA GLU A 11 15.57 0.92 1.57
C GLU A 11 15.50 2.36 1.04
N ARG A 12 15.01 2.54 -0.19
CA ARG A 12 14.84 3.85 -0.83
C ARG A 12 13.39 4.33 -0.71
N SER A 13 13.09 5.03 0.38
CA SER A 13 11.74 5.54 0.68
C SER A 13 11.19 6.49 -0.37
N GLU A 14 11.97 7.46 -0.84
CA GLU A 14 11.52 8.48 -1.80
C GLU A 14 10.98 7.89 -3.12
N PRO A 15 11.71 7.04 -3.86
CA PRO A 15 11.16 6.44 -5.08
C PRO A 15 10.03 5.44 -4.79
N ALA A 16 10.05 4.75 -3.64
CA ALA A 16 8.94 3.89 -3.23
C ALA A 16 7.64 4.70 -3.10
N LEU A 17 7.69 5.83 -2.38
CA LEU A 17 6.57 6.75 -2.21
C LEU A 17 6.09 7.34 -3.53
N TYR A 18 7.01 7.80 -4.39
CA TYR A 18 6.66 8.34 -5.69
C TYR A 18 5.86 7.32 -6.51
N HIS A 19 6.36 6.09 -6.62
CA HIS A 19 5.71 5.06 -7.42
C HIS A 19 4.41 4.54 -6.79
N ALA A 20 4.35 4.37 -5.46
CA ALA A 20 3.13 3.98 -4.77
C ALA A 20 2.03 5.04 -4.93
N THR A 21 2.37 6.32 -4.78
CA THR A 21 1.44 7.43 -4.99
C THR A 21 0.90 7.44 -6.43
N ARG A 22 1.78 7.33 -7.43
CA ARG A 22 1.34 7.30 -8.84
C ARG A 22 0.47 6.08 -9.15
N CYS A 23 0.79 4.92 -8.57
CA CYS A 23 0.00 3.70 -8.72
C CYS A 23 -1.41 3.89 -8.16
N LEU A 24 -1.54 4.39 -6.93
CA LEU A 24 -2.83 4.64 -6.31
C LEU A 24 -3.64 5.70 -7.06
N SER A 25 -3.00 6.80 -7.48
CA SER A 25 -3.67 7.85 -8.26
C SER A 25 -4.24 7.29 -9.56
N LEU A 26 -3.48 6.44 -10.27
CA LEU A 26 -3.96 5.80 -11.49
C LEU A 26 -5.14 4.86 -11.22
N CYS A 27 -5.08 4.06 -10.14
CA CYS A 27 -6.20 3.20 -9.73
C CYS A 27 -7.47 4.03 -9.52
N LYS A 28 -7.37 5.18 -8.85
CA LYS A 28 -8.49 6.09 -8.64
C LYS A 28 -8.99 6.73 -9.94
N GLU A 29 -8.08 7.16 -10.81
CA GLU A 29 -8.40 7.83 -12.08
C GLU A 29 -9.20 6.93 -13.02
N ILE A 30 -8.79 5.66 -13.15
CA ILE A 30 -9.48 4.71 -14.04
C ILE A 30 -10.63 3.96 -13.34
N GLY A 31 -10.94 4.33 -12.09
CA GLY A 31 -12.05 3.77 -11.34
C GLY A 31 -11.87 2.32 -10.89
N LEU A 32 -10.63 1.87 -10.69
CA LEU A 32 -10.40 0.58 -10.04
C LEU A 32 -10.93 0.63 -8.61
N GLN A 33 -11.71 -0.37 -8.28
CA GLN A 33 -12.28 -0.60 -6.97
C GLN A 33 -11.82 -2.00 -6.53
N ASN A 34 -12.13 -2.41 -5.30
CA ASN A 34 -11.82 -3.77 -4.82
C ASN A 34 -10.29 -3.99 -4.65
N TRP A 35 -9.80 -5.18 -4.98
CA TRP A 35 -8.45 -5.65 -4.68
C TRP A 35 -7.32 -4.69 -5.10
N ASP A 36 -7.37 -4.16 -6.33
CA ASP A 36 -6.35 -3.25 -6.85
C ASP A 36 -6.21 -1.97 -6.01
N LEU A 37 -7.36 -1.41 -5.59
CA LEU A 37 -7.38 -0.22 -4.73
C LEU A 37 -6.81 -0.52 -3.34
N ALA A 38 -7.14 -1.69 -2.78
CA ALA A 38 -6.66 -2.10 -1.47
C ALA A 38 -5.14 -2.28 -1.46
N PHE A 39 -4.58 -2.92 -2.50
CA PHE A 39 -3.13 -3.07 -2.65
C PHE A 39 -2.42 -1.75 -3.01
N GLY A 40 -3.12 -0.80 -3.64
CA GLY A 40 -2.61 0.57 -3.81
C GLY A 40 -2.36 1.25 -2.46
N TYR A 41 -3.27 1.10 -1.50
CA TYR A 41 -3.08 1.61 -0.14
C TYR A 41 -2.02 0.82 0.65
N GLU A 42 -1.97 -0.51 0.52
CA GLU A 42 -0.89 -1.34 1.10
C GLU A 42 0.50 -0.84 0.69
N ALA A 43 0.69 -0.56 -0.60
CA ALA A 43 1.95 -0.09 -1.13
C ALA A 43 2.36 1.28 -0.55
N LEU A 44 1.40 2.18 -0.32
CA LEU A 44 1.66 3.45 0.35
C LEU A 44 2.00 3.26 1.83
N ALA A 45 1.21 2.46 2.55
CA ALA A 45 1.46 2.17 3.96
C ALA A 45 2.89 1.65 4.19
N ARG A 46 3.33 0.72 3.32
CA ARG A 46 4.68 0.16 3.35
C ARG A 46 5.74 1.21 3.01
N SER A 47 5.49 2.06 2.02
CA SER A 47 6.42 3.12 1.63
C SER A 47 6.57 4.18 2.72
N TYR A 48 5.49 4.55 3.41
CA TYR A 48 5.52 5.45 4.56
C TYR A 48 6.16 4.82 5.79
N SER A 49 5.96 3.52 6.00
CA SER A 49 6.64 2.78 7.06
C SER A 49 8.15 2.85 6.88
N LEU A 50 8.65 2.60 5.67
CA LEU A 50 10.05 2.78 5.33
C LEU A 50 10.53 4.23 5.45
N ALA A 51 9.67 5.22 5.19
CA ALA A 51 9.99 6.63 5.34
C ALA A 51 9.97 7.13 6.79
N GLY A 52 9.51 6.32 7.76
CA GLY A 52 9.37 6.71 9.16
C GLY A 52 8.12 7.55 9.47
N ASP A 53 7.12 7.60 8.58
CA ASP A 53 5.89 8.39 8.77
C ASP A 53 4.77 7.54 9.36
N SER A 54 4.76 7.38 10.68
CA SER A 54 3.82 6.53 11.40
C SER A 54 2.35 6.90 11.21
N ALA A 55 2.07 8.21 11.11
CA ALA A 55 0.72 8.71 10.93
C ALA A 55 0.14 8.25 9.59
N LYS A 56 0.91 8.44 8.51
CA LYS A 56 0.47 8.01 7.19
C LYS A 56 0.51 6.50 7.01
N THR A 57 1.47 5.80 7.60
CA THR A 57 1.45 4.33 7.63
C THR A 57 0.13 3.82 8.20
N LYS A 58 -0.27 4.32 9.37
CA LYS A 58 -1.52 3.89 10.00
C LYS A 58 -2.74 4.24 9.14
N GLN A 59 -2.78 5.47 8.63
CA GLN A 59 -3.87 5.92 7.76
C GLN A 59 -4.06 4.98 6.56
N ASP A 60 -2.98 4.66 5.84
CA ASP A 60 -3.07 3.83 4.64
C ASP A 60 -3.33 2.36 4.97
N LEU A 61 -2.88 1.84 6.12
CA LEU A 61 -3.30 0.52 6.61
C LEU A 61 -4.82 0.46 6.86
N ASP A 62 -5.39 1.48 7.50
CA ASP A 62 -6.82 1.54 7.78
C ASP A 62 -7.62 1.68 6.48
N LEU A 63 -7.14 2.51 5.53
CA LEU A 63 -7.75 2.63 4.21
C LEU A 63 -7.70 1.31 3.44
N ALA A 64 -6.56 0.62 3.40
CA ALA A 64 -6.43 -0.69 2.75
C ALA A 64 -7.45 -1.70 3.31
N ARG A 65 -7.63 -1.72 4.63
CA ARG A 65 -8.61 -2.61 5.28
C ARG A 65 -10.05 -2.23 4.98
N SER A 66 -10.34 -0.94 4.81
CA SER A 66 -11.69 -0.43 4.55
C SER A 66 -12.20 -0.72 3.14
N VAL A 67 -11.31 -1.00 2.19
CA VAL A 67 -11.70 -1.30 0.81
C VAL A 67 -12.47 -2.63 0.76
N PRO A 68 -13.71 -2.65 0.21
CA PRO A 68 -14.48 -3.88 0.08
C PRO A 68 -13.83 -4.79 -0.97
N ILE A 69 -13.51 -6.03 -0.57
CA ILE A 69 -12.98 -7.04 -1.47
C ILE A 69 -14.01 -8.17 -1.61
N GLU A 70 -14.57 -8.31 -2.81
CA GLU A 70 -15.68 -9.24 -3.07
C GLU A 70 -15.30 -10.70 -2.83
N LYS A 71 -14.07 -11.08 -3.20
CA LYS A 71 -13.60 -12.46 -3.02
C LYS A 71 -12.67 -12.59 -1.83
N LYS A 72 -13.03 -13.48 -0.91
CA LYS A 72 -12.23 -13.80 0.26
C LYS A 72 -10.81 -14.26 -0.10
N GLU A 73 -10.64 -14.96 -1.21
CA GLU A 73 -9.33 -15.42 -1.73
C GLU A 73 -8.34 -14.27 -2.00
N TYR A 74 -8.83 -13.05 -2.25
CA TYR A 74 -7.99 -11.86 -2.42
C TYR A 74 -7.81 -11.07 -1.13
N ARG A 75 -8.66 -11.31 -0.12
CA ARG A 75 -8.56 -10.66 1.19
C ARG A 75 -7.44 -11.27 2.04
N GLU A 76 -7.28 -12.59 2.01
CA GLU A 76 -6.26 -13.29 2.80
C GLU A 76 -4.83 -12.85 2.43
N PRO A 77 -4.44 -12.75 1.14
CA PRO A 77 -3.15 -12.18 0.76
C PRO A 77 -2.96 -10.73 1.23
N LEU A 78 -4.00 -9.90 1.15
CA LEU A 78 -3.92 -8.51 1.63
C LEU A 78 -3.61 -8.47 3.12
N GLU A 79 -4.39 -9.17 3.95
CA GLU A 79 -4.17 -9.17 5.40
C GLU A 79 -2.80 -9.73 5.78
N SER A 80 -2.35 -10.77 5.07
CA SER A 80 -1.00 -11.30 5.22
C SER A 80 0.05 -10.21 4.95
N ASP A 81 -0.03 -9.51 3.83
CA ASP A 81 0.92 -8.44 3.49
C ASP A 81 0.84 -7.27 4.48
N LEU A 82 -0.36 -6.82 4.88
CA LEU A 82 -0.55 -5.74 5.86
C LEU A 82 0.06 -6.09 7.22
N SER A 83 0.00 -7.37 7.64
CA SER A 83 0.57 -7.82 8.91
C SER A 83 2.10 -7.71 8.99
N THR A 84 2.77 -7.64 7.83
CA THR A 84 4.24 -7.48 7.75
C THR A 84 4.69 -6.01 7.83
N ILE A 85 3.77 -5.06 7.77
CA ILE A 85 4.08 -3.63 7.81
C ILE A 85 4.12 -3.19 9.27
N THR A 86 5.28 -2.73 9.73
CA THR A 86 5.43 -2.14 11.06
C THR A 86 5.06 -0.66 11.03
N ILE A 87 4.45 -0.18 12.11
CA ILE A 87 4.27 1.26 12.34
C ILE A 87 5.55 1.77 13.01
N PRO A 88 6.30 2.71 12.39
CA PRO A 88 7.50 3.27 13.00
C PRO A 88 7.20 3.96 14.35
N ALA A 89 8.19 4.01 15.23
CA ALA A 89 8.08 4.64 16.55
C ALA A 89 7.98 6.16 16.49
#